data_AF-A0A543F4Z3-F1
#
_entry.id   AF-A0A543F4Z3-F1
#
_cell.length_a   1.000
_cell.length_b   1.000
_cell.length_c   1.000
_cell.angle_alpha   90.00
_cell.angle_beta   90.00
_cell.angle_gamma   90.00
#
_symmetry.space_group_name_H-M   'P 1'
#
loop_
_entity.id
_entity.type
_entity.pdbx_description
1 polymer ?
#
loop_
_entity_poly.entity_id
_entity_poly.type
_entity_poly.pdbx_seq_one_letter_code
_entity_poly.pdbx_strand_id
1 'polypeptide(L)'
;MIVIGHRARWALLAVGIVTAGAIGGGVTACASSGSAPSGIALVNADSGPTGARIVQALEQDGAGYEWTMAKPGEANTDDYAAVITLPADLTESMGTLAGPVPQRAIVTVAANDDADGDLVNGAIQAVTHRIGATGVDAALAAVAQARSQLTGVQFTAQLLGAGVNAAAAGADQFSAGADQLLGFLDFAKAGSAQLTSAIAMLNDTVDGAVVQANQLAEALDSTGITIAQVQQTAGTVSSGLDQILPLLRALPFANDPALADIIGKLEALRAVSGQAGSQLDGLDLLVGGAVDPNTDLGALLRTVVGRLQSASAQLNEGAELAEGLPRLAEQGGAQLVDAIGQLTGGVTQLQQIVTNLNTQTGKAMDALPVRSTTQQSAIALALTDPVEIVRE
;
A
#
# COMPACT_ATOMS: atom_id res chain seq x y z
N MET A 1 -14.50 -0.70 -44.05
CA MET A 1 -14.77 0.65 -44.58
C MET A 1 -13.45 1.41 -44.53
N ILE A 2 -12.63 1.23 -45.57
CA ILE A 2 -12.23 2.24 -46.58
C ILE A 2 -10.94 2.97 -46.17
N VAL A 3 -9.97 2.83 -47.07
CA VAL A 3 -8.57 3.27 -47.12
C VAL A 3 -8.49 4.74 -47.60
N ILE A 4 -7.26 5.29 -47.67
CA ILE A 4 -6.76 6.39 -48.53
C ILE A 4 -6.58 7.70 -47.73
N GLY A 5 -5.40 8.31 -47.57
CA GLY A 5 -4.19 8.35 -48.38
C GLY A 5 -4.17 9.62 -49.24
N HIS A 6 -3.45 10.68 -48.86
CA HIS A 6 -3.16 11.75 -49.82
C HIS A 6 -1.75 12.35 -49.61
N ARG A 7 -0.82 11.81 -50.38
CA ARG A 7 0.27 12.59 -50.99
C ARG A 7 -0.34 13.34 -52.18
N ALA A 8 -0.06 14.63 -52.33
CA ALA A 8 0.08 15.34 -53.62
C ALA A 8 0.24 16.85 -53.36
N ARG A 9 1.42 17.41 -53.64
CA ARG A 9 1.69 18.28 -54.80
C ARG A 9 1.05 19.66 -54.71
N TRP A 10 1.86 20.66 -54.38
CA TRP A 10 1.76 21.99 -54.98
C TRP A 10 3.12 22.35 -55.57
N ALA A 11 3.11 22.62 -56.88
CA ALA A 11 4.23 23.02 -57.69
C ALA A 11 3.79 24.25 -58.51
N LEU A 12 4.80 25.02 -58.94
CA LEU A 12 4.79 26.12 -59.92
C LEU A 12 4.41 27.49 -59.35
N LEU A 13 5.05 28.62 -59.72
CA LEU A 13 6.14 28.93 -60.66
C LEU A 13 6.50 30.42 -60.49
N ALA A 14 7.78 30.79 -60.57
CA ALA A 14 8.31 32.05 -61.12
C ALA A 14 9.85 31.95 -61.16
N VAL A 15 10.44 31.41 -62.23
CA VAL A 15 11.08 32.14 -63.35
C VAL A 15 11.79 33.44 -62.93
N GLY A 16 13.12 33.34 -62.89
CA GLY A 16 14.05 34.46 -62.89
C GLY A 16 15.40 33.98 -63.42
N ILE A 17 15.49 33.83 -64.74
CA ILE A 17 16.74 33.55 -65.48
C ILE A 17 17.58 34.82 -65.49
N VAL A 18 18.81 34.76 -64.96
CA VAL A 18 19.94 35.55 -65.44
C VAL A 18 21.13 34.62 -65.59
N THR A 19 21.44 34.28 -66.84
CA THR A 19 22.67 33.66 -67.32
C THR A 19 23.70 34.74 -67.64
N ALA A 20 24.90 34.63 -67.08
CA ALA A 20 26.21 34.98 -67.68
C ALA A 20 27.29 34.95 -66.57
N GLY A 21 28.39 34.22 -66.65
CA GLY A 21 28.94 33.48 -67.78
C GLY A 21 29.98 32.46 -67.34
N ALA A 22 30.11 31.43 -68.18
CA ALA A 22 31.24 30.54 -68.21
C ALA A 22 32.24 31.06 -69.25
N ILE A 23 33.50 31.18 -68.85
CA ILE A 23 34.71 31.10 -69.69
C ILE A 23 35.72 30.41 -68.76
N GLY A 24 36.33 29.26 -69.01
CA GLY A 24 36.64 28.61 -70.28
C GLY A 24 38.12 28.75 -70.58
N GLY A 25 38.94 27.77 -70.17
CA GLY A 25 40.23 27.45 -70.80
C GLY A 25 41.49 27.93 -70.08
N GLY A 26 42.40 26.98 -69.82
CA GLY A 26 43.79 27.28 -69.46
C GLY A 26 44.53 26.19 -68.70
N VAL A 27 44.74 25.02 -69.31
CA VAL A 27 45.92 24.21 -68.94
C VAL A 27 47.14 24.95 -69.47
N THR A 28 47.82 25.67 -68.57
CA THR A 28 49.16 26.17 -68.79
C THR A 28 50.02 25.68 -67.63
N ALA A 29 50.81 24.64 -67.90
CA ALA A 29 52.00 24.33 -67.14
C ALA A 29 52.94 25.53 -67.25
N CYS A 30 52.92 26.39 -66.24
CA CYS A 30 53.94 27.39 -65.98
C CYS A 30 54.25 27.26 -64.49
N ALA A 31 55.51 26.95 -64.18
CA ALA A 31 56.03 27.03 -62.83
C ALA A 31 55.91 28.48 -62.35
N SER A 32 54.82 28.80 -61.65
CA SER A 32 54.67 29.98 -60.84
C SER A 32 54.95 29.58 -59.41
N SER A 33 55.92 30.23 -58.78
CA SER A 33 56.05 30.28 -57.32
C SER A 33 54.71 30.78 -56.78
N GLY A 34 53.86 29.85 -56.33
CA GLY A 34 52.47 30.12 -55.99
C GLY A 34 52.39 30.99 -54.75
N SER A 35 51.62 32.07 -54.82
CA SER A 35 51.22 32.80 -53.62
C SER A 35 50.50 31.81 -52.70
N ALA A 36 50.96 31.70 -51.45
CA ALA A 36 50.36 30.77 -50.50
C ALA A 36 48.84 31.02 -50.36
N PRO A 37 48.02 29.96 -50.28
CA PRO A 37 46.57 30.11 -50.08
C PRO A 37 46.30 30.87 -48.78
N SER A 38 45.29 31.76 -48.79
CA SER A 38 44.92 32.61 -47.64
C SER A 38 43.55 32.27 -47.03
N GLY A 39 42.76 31.41 -47.67
CA GLY A 39 41.46 30.97 -47.15
C GLY A 39 41.60 29.96 -46.02
N ILE A 40 40.67 29.95 -45.07
CA ILE A 40 40.66 29.00 -43.95
C ILE A 40 39.44 28.09 -44.07
N ALA A 41 39.65 26.78 -44.01
CA ALA A 41 38.56 25.81 -43.99
C ALA A 41 38.21 25.40 -42.55
N LEU A 42 36.91 25.36 -42.24
CA LEU A 42 36.39 24.77 -41.00
C LEU A 42 35.61 23.51 -41.33
N VAL A 43 36.00 22.40 -40.71
CA VAL A 43 35.35 21.10 -40.81
C VAL A 43 34.68 20.79 -39.48
N ASN A 44 33.36 20.65 -39.48
CA ASN A 44 32.62 20.24 -38.29
C ASN A 44 32.36 18.73 -38.30
N ALA A 45 33.07 17.96 -37.46
CA ALA A 45 32.75 16.55 -37.23
C ALA A 45 31.74 16.34 -36.08
N ASP A 46 31.44 17.36 -35.28
CA ASP A 46 30.44 17.30 -34.20
C ASP A 46 29.03 17.25 -34.78
N SER A 47 28.27 16.23 -34.37
CA SER A 47 26.86 16.07 -34.73
C SER A 47 25.91 16.77 -33.74
N GLY A 48 26.44 17.30 -32.64
CA GLY A 48 25.68 18.00 -31.61
C GLY A 48 25.47 19.50 -31.88
N PRO A 49 24.69 20.17 -31.02
CA PRO A 49 24.33 21.57 -31.16
C PRO A 49 25.52 22.54 -30.99
N THR A 50 26.62 22.11 -30.35
CA THR A 50 27.76 22.99 -30.08
C THR A 50 28.55 23.28 -31.36
N GLY A 51 28.91 22.25 -32.13
CA GLY A 51 29.60 22.42 -33.42
C GLY A 51 28.78 23.23 -34.42
N ALA A 52 27.47 22.97 -34.50
CA ALA A 52 26.56 23.73 -35.36
C ALA A 52 26.52 25.23 -35.01
N ARG A 53 26.52 25.58 -33.72
CA ARG A 53 26.55 26.99 -33.27
C ARG A 53 27.87 27.68 -33.58
N ILE A 54 29.00 26.97 -33.48
CA ILE A 54 30.32 27.51 -33.80
C ILE A 54 30.43 27.80 -35.30
N VAL A 55 29.99 26.87 -36.15
CA VAL A 55 29.92 27.06 -37.61
C VAL A 55 29.06 28.26 -37.95
N GLN A 56 27.82 28.32 -37.43
CA GLN A 56 26.90 29.42 -37.68
C GLN A 56 27.46 30.78 -37.22
N ALA A 57 28.15 30.80 -36.08
CA ALA A 57 28.78 31.99 -35.55
C ALA A 57 29.91 32.53 -36.42
N LEU A 58 30.78 31.63 -36.90
CA LEU A 58 31.92 31.99 -37.74
C LEU A 58 31.47 32.39 -39.16
N GLU A 59 30.37 31.80 -39.65
CA GLU A 59 29.73 32.21 -40.91
C GLU A 59 29.11 33.62 -40.83
N GLN A 60 28.52 33.99 -39.69
CA GLN A 60 27.86 35.28 -39.50
C GLN A 60 28.83 36.43 -39.21
N ASP A 61 29.78 36.21 -38.31
CA ASP A 61 30.64 37.30 -37.80
C ASP A 61 32.03 37.29 -38.46
N GLY A 62 32.43 36.19 -39.12
CA GLY A 62 33.71 36.00 -39.83
C GLY A 62 34.96 36.05 -38.94
N ALA A 63 34.88 36.64 -37.74
CA ALA A 63 36.00 36.94 -36.84
C ALA A 63 37.20 37.63 -37.53
N GLY A 64 36.97 38.29 -38.67
CA GLY A 64 38.02 38.92 -39.50
C GLY A 64 38.69 38.01 -40.54
N TYR A 65 38.19 36.78 -40.74
CA TYR A 65 38.75 35.79 -41.67
C TYR A 65 37.71 35.31 -42.70
N GLU A 66 38.20 34.85 -43.86
CA GLU A 66 37.37 34.21 -44.88
C GLU A 66 37.27 32.71 -44.60
N TRP A 67 36.13 32.30 -44.04
CA TRP A 67 35.86 30.91 -43.68
C TRP A 67 35.16 30.16 -44.81
N THR A 68 35.68 29.00 -45.16
CA THR A 68 34.98 28.02 -46.01
C THR A 68 34.53 26.84 -45.16
N MET A 69 33.22 26.60 -45.12
CA MET A 69 32.66 25.46 -44.39
C MET A 69 32.73 24.22 -45.29
N ALA A 70 33.53 23.24 -44.87
CA ALA A 70 33.73 22.00 -45.63
C ALA A 70 33.19 20.79 -44.87
N LYS A 71 32.74 19.76 -45.60
CA LYS A 71 32.39 18.49 -44.96
C LYS A 71 33.67 17.71 -44.59
N PRO A 72 33.60 16.78 -43.63
CA PRO A 72 34.72 15.90 -43.33
C PRO A 72 35.27 15.22 -44.59
N GLY A 73 36.57 15.43 -44.86
CA GLY A 73 37.26 14.89 -46.04
C GLY A 73 37.14 15.70 -47.33
N GLU A 74 36.47 16.86 -47.33
CA GLU A 74 36.31 17.74 -48.52
C GLU A 74 37.30 18.91 -48.54
N ALA A 75 38.08 19.15 -47.47
CA ALA A 75 39.10 20.20 -47.39
C ALA A 75 40.51 19.62 -47.24
N ASN A 76 41.48 20.22 -47.96
CA ASN A 76 42.89 19.84 -47.95
C ASN A 76 43.77 21.11 -47.86
N THR A 77 44.97 20.99 -47.29
CA THR A 77 45.93 22.08 -47.12
C THR A 77 46.51 22.58 -48.45
N ASP A 78 46.35 21.86 -49.55
CA ASP A 78 46.71 22.35 -50.90
C ASP A 78 45.87 23.55 -51.35
N ASP A 79 44.61 23.64 -50.88
CA ASP A 79 43.64 24.67 -51.30
C ASP A 79 43.42 25.76 -50.24
N TYR A 80 43.86 25.53 -48.99
CA TYR A 80 43.60 26.40 -47.84
C TYR A 80 44.86 26.65 -47.01
N ALA A 81 44.97 27.85 -46.43
CA ALA A 81 46.02 28.22 -45.49
C ALA A 81 46.04 27.29 -44.27
N ALA A 82 44.84 26.95 -43.78
CA ALA A 82 44.62 26.00 -42.70
C ALA A 82 43.26 25.30 -42.84
N VAL A 83 43.23 24.04 -42.44
CA VAL A 83 42.02 23.23 -42.25
C VAL A 83 41.87 22.94 -40.76
N ILE A 84 40.87 23.54 -40.14
CA ILE A 84 40.55 23.37 -38.71
C ILE A 84 39.40 22.37 -38.59
N THR A 85 39.61 21.28 -37.87
CA THR A 85 38.61 20.23 -37.66
C THR A 85 38.11 20.23 -36.22
N LEU A 86 36.82 20.49 -36.04
CA LEU A 86 36.11 20.31 -34.77
C LEU A 86 35.88 18.81 -34.54
N PRO A 87 36.17 18.28 -33.34
CA PRO A 87 36.05 16.85 -33.08
C PRO A 87 34.58 16.41 -32.95
N ALA A 88 34.33 15.12 -33.15
CA ALA A 88 32.98 14.56 -33.16
C ALA A 88 32.27 14.55 -31.79
N ASP A 89 33.06 14.61 -30.71
CA ASP A 89 32.64 14.61 -29.32
C ASP A 89 32.61 16.02 -28.69
N LEU A 90 32.80 17.08 -29.48
CA LEU A 90 32.87 18.46 -29.00
C LEU A 90 31.69 18.84 -28.09
N THR A 91 30.46 18.50 -28.47
CA THR A 91 29.28 18.77 -27.65
C THR A 91 29.36 18.05 -26.29
N GLU A 92 29.83 16.80 -26.27
CA GLU A 92 29.94 15.99 -25.07
C GLU A 92 31.03 16.56 -24.14
N SER A 93 32.23 16.81 -24.66
CA SER A 93 33.34 17.38 -23.87
C SER A 93 32.95 18.74 -23.27
N MET A 94 32.31 19.63 -24.05
CA MET A 94 31.84 20.93 -23.54
C MET A 94 30.79 20.79 -22.43
N GLY A 95 29.93 19.78 -22.49
CA GLY A 95 28.96 19.47 -21.43
C GLY A 95 29.62 19.05 -20.11
N THR A 96 30.82 18.47 -20.18
CA THR A 96 31.58 18.05 -18.97
C THR A 96 32.34 19.19 -18.30
N LEU A 97 32.49 20.37 -18.91
CA LEU A 97 33.32 21.46 -18.39
C LEU A 97 32.84 22.02 -17.03
N ALA A 98 31.54 21.97 -16.75
CA ALA A 98 30.99 22.28 -15.42
C ALA A 98 30.82 21.05 -14.50
N GLY A 99 31.20 19.87 -14.98
CA GLY A 99 31.16 18.62 -14.24
C GLY A 99 32.36 18.44 -13.30
N PRO A 100 32.35 17.39 -12.47
CA PRO A 100 33.45 17.07 -11.56
C PRO A 100 34.74 16.63 -12.29
N VAL A 101 34.62 16.21 -13.55
CA VAL A 101 35.74 15.80 -14.41
C VAL A 101 35.63 16.57 -15.74
N PRO A 102 36.23 17.76 -15.84
CA PRO A 102 36.20 18.54 -17.07
C PRO A 102 37.05 17.88 -18.15
N GLN A 103 36.50 17.69 -19.34
CA GLN A 103 37.21 17.19 -20.52
C GLN A 103 37.41 18.33 -21.52
N ARG A 104 38.63 18.47 -22.02
CA ARG A 104 38.95 19.39 -23.12
C ARG A 104 38.64 18.70 -24.43
N ALA A 105 38.06 19.43 -25.38
CA ALA A 105 37.89 18.93 -26.74
C ALA A 105 39.22 19.05 -27.51
N ILE A 106 39.53 18.11 -28.39
CA ILE A 106 40.75 18.13 -29.20
C ILE A 106 40.42 18.68 -30.59
N VAL A 107 40.87 19.89 -30.90
CA VAL A 107 40.72 20.48 -32.24
C VAL A 107 42.00 20.22 -33.03
N THR A 108 41.83 19.63 -34.21
CA THR A 108 42.93 19.28 -35.11
C THR A 108 43.11 20.38 -36.15
N VAL A 109 44.35 20.79 -36.40
CA VAL A 109 44.68 21.84 -37.37
C VAL A 109 45.77 21.34 -38.31
N ALA A 110 45.45 21.26 -39.59
CA ALA A 110 46.43 21.04 -40.65
C ALA A 110 46.70 22.38 -41.34
N ALA A 111 47.95 22.81 -41.42
CA ALA A 111 48.35 24.06 -42.07
C ALA A 111 49.15 23.78 -43.33
N ASN A 112 49.08 24.66 -44.32
CA ASN A 112 49.97 24.60 -45.48
C ASN A 112 51.39 25.08 -45.08
N ASP A 113 52.43 24.43 -45.60
CA ASP A 113 53.84 24.73 -45.28
C ASP A 113 54.26 26.17 -45.64
N ASP A 114 53.61 26.75 -46.65
CA ASP A 114 53.88 28.12 -47.12
C ASP A 114 52.89 29.16 -46.55
N ALA A 115 51.94 28.76 -45.71
CA ALA A 115 50.95 29.67 -45.13
C ALA A 115 51.55 30.67 -44.13
N ASP A 116 50.96 31.86 -44.06
CA ASP A 116 51.31 32.84 -43.04
C ASP A 116 50.96 32.32 -41.63
N GLY A 117 51.98 32.14 -40.79
CA GLY A 117 51.81 31.65 -39.43
C GLY A 117 50.92 32.56 -38.57
N ASP A 118 50.93 33.87 -38.78
CA ASP A 118 50.10 34.81 -38.02
C ASP A 118 48.61 34.67 -38.41
N LEU A 119 48.32 34.43 -39.69
CA LEU A 119 46.98 34.14 -40.20
C LEU A 119 46.42 32.84 -39.60
N VAL A 120 47.20 31.76 -39.63
CA VAL A 120 46.80 30.46 -39.07
C VAL A 120 46.61 30.56 -37.57
N ASN A 121 47.53 31.19 -36.83
CA ASN A 121 47.42 31.37 -35.39
C ASN A 121 46.20 32.20 -34.99
N GLY A 122 45.91 33.27 -35.75
CA GLY A 122 44.74 34.11 -35.51
C GLY A 122 43.40 33.39 -35.76
N ALA A 123 43.34 32.55 -36.79
CA ALA A 123 42.18 31.71 -37.08
C ALA A 123 41.91 30.67 -35.98
N ILE A 124 42.97 30.01 -35.49
CA ILE A 124 42.89 29.09 -34.35
C ILE A 124 42.35 29.81 -33.12
N GLN A 125 42.86 31.00 -32.80
CA GLN A 125 42.40 31.79 -31.65
C GLN A 125 40.91 32.15 -31.77
N ALA A 126 40.43 32.51 -32.97
CA ALA A 126 39.02 32.81 -33.21
C ALA A 126 38.11 31.60 -32.95
N VAL A 127 38.50 30.41 -33.43
CA VAL A 127 37.76 29.16 -33.20
C VAL A 127 37.78 28.77 -31.72
N THR A 128 38.95 28.80 -31.08
CA THR A 128 39.09 28.49 -29.65
C THR A 128 38.25 29.43 -28.78
N HIS A 129 38.24 30.74 -29.08
CA HIS A 129 37.44 31.71 -28.35
C HIS A 129 35.94 31.42 -28.48
N ARG A 130 35.46 31.04 -29.68
CA ARG A 130 34.05 30.73 -29.91
C ARG A 130 33.62 29.40 -29.29
N ILE A 131 34.49 28.40 -29.31
CA ILE A 131 34.29 27.16 -28.56
C ILE A 131 34.18 27.45 -27.07
N GLY A 132 35.07 28.28 -26.52
CA GLY A 132 35.02 28.65 -25.11
C GLY A 132 33.73 29.37 -24.73
N ALA A 133 33.31 30.38 -25.49
CA ALA A 133 32.05 31.09 -25.23
C ALA A 133 30.84 30.16 -25.27
N THR A 134 30.76 29.27 -26.27
CA THR A 134 29.64 28.32 -26.42
C THR A 134 29.67 27.22 -25.35
N GLY A 135 30.87 26.80 -24.94
CA GLY A 135 31.09 25.82 -23.88
C GLY A 135 30.65 26.34 -22.51
N VAL A 136 30.92 27.61 -22.19
CA VAL A 136 30.42 28.27 -20.96
C VAL A 136 28.89 28.21 -20.90
N ASP A 137 28.22 28.61 -21.98
CA ASP A 137 26.75 28.64 -22.04
C ASP A 137 26.15 27.24 -21.92
N ALA A 138 26.74 26.25 -22.61
CA ALA A 138 26.33 24.86 -22.53
C ALA A 138 26.49 24.31 -21.09
N ALA A 139 27.60 24.63 -20.44
CA ALA A 139 27.90 24.20 -19.08
C ALA A 139 26.95 24.85 -18.06
N LEU A 140 26.64 26.15 -18.19
CA LEU A 140 25.64 26.84 -17.36
C LEU A 140 24.24 26.25 -17.55
N ALA A 141 23.84 25.95 -18.79
CA ALA A 141 22.56 25.33 -19.10
C ALA A 141 22.45 23.93 -18.48
N ALA A 142 23.52 23.12 -18.57
CA ALA A 142 23.58 21.79 -17.97
C ALA A 142 23.43 21.84 -16.43
N VAL A 143 24.12 22.77 -15.76
CA VAL A 143 23.99 22.95 -14.30
C VAL A 143 22.59 23.42 -13.91
N ALA A 144 21.99 24.35 -14.66
CA ALA A 144 20.62 24.80 -14.41
C ALA A 144 19.61 23.66 -14.53
N GLN A 145 19.77 22.81 -15.55
CA GLN A 145 18.93 21.63 -15.75
C GLN A 145 19.12 20.58 -14.65
N ALA A 146 20.36 20.28 -14.27
CA ALA A 146 20.65 19.35 -13.17
C ALA A 146 20.04 19.83 -11.84
N ARG A 147 20.13 21.14 -11.56
CA ARG A 147 19.52 21.74 -10.36
C ARG A 147 17.99 21.64 -10.40
N SER A 148 17.36 21.86 -11.55
CA SER A 148 15.92 21.70 -11.71
C SER A 148 15.48 20.25 -11.44
N GLN A 149 16.20 19.28 -12.00
CA GLN A 149 15.94 17.85 -11.77
C GLN A 149 16.09 17.46 -10.30
N LEU A 150 17.18 17.88 -9.64
CA LEU A 150 17.40 17.58 -8.22
C LEU A 150 16.37 18.26 -7.31
N THR A 151 15.89 19.45 -7.67
CA THR A 151 14.78 20.11 -6.95
C THR A 151 13.49 19.28 -7.08
N GLY A 152 13.21 18.74 -8.26
CA GLY A 152 12.09 17.81 -8.48
C GLY A 152 12.21 16.54 -7.64
N VAL A 153 13.39 15.92 -7.61
CA VAL A 153 13.68 14.74 -6.79
C VAL A 153 13.49 15.04 -5.30
N GLN A 154 13.96 16.18 -4.82
CA GLN A 154 13.79 16.60 -3.42
C GLN A 154 12.30 16.73 -3.05
N PHE A 155 11.49 17.32 -3.92
CA PHE A 155 10.04 17.41 -3.71
C PHE A 155 9.40 16.01 -3.66
N THR A 156 9.74 15.12 -4.60
CA THR A 156 9.24 13.73 -4.58
C THR A 156 9.68 12.98 -3.32
N ALA A 157 10.91 13.17 -2.85
CA ALA A 157 11.40 12.55 -1.62
C ALA A 157 10.68 13.07 -0.36
N GLN A 158 10.31 14.36 -0.33
CA GLN A 158 9.48 14.93 0.73
C GLN A 158 8.07 14.33 0.73
N LEU A 159 7.43 14.22 -0.45
CA LEU A 159 6.11 13.60 -0.57
C LEU A 159 6.14 12.13 -0.16
N LEU A 160 7.18 11.39 -0.57
CA LEU A 160 7.39 10.01 -0.17
C LEU A 160 7.60 9.90 1.34
N GLY A 161 8.35 10.82 1.95
CA GLY A 161 8.50 10.89 3.41
C GLY A 161 7.20 11.16 4.15
N ALA A 162 6.36 12.08 3.66
CA ALA A 162 5.03 12.30 4.21
C ALA A 162 4.15 11.04 4.11
N GLY A 163 4.18 10.36 2.95
CA GLY A 163 3.45 9.12 2.74
C GLY A 163 3.90 7.98 3.67
N VAL A 164 5.22 7.82 3.85
CA VAL A 164 5.78 6.82 4.78
C VAL A 164 5.44 7.14 6.23
N ASN A 165 5.44 8.42 6.63
CA ASN A 165 5.00 8.82 7.97
C ASN A 165 3.51 8.56 8.18
N ALA A 166 2.66 8.78 7.17
CA ALA A 166 1.25 8.42 7.23
C ALA A 166 1.06 6.90 7.34
N ALA A 167 1.86 6.12 6.61
CA ALA A 167 1.86 4.67 6.72
C ALA A 167 2.30 4.19 8.12
N ALA A 168 3.26 4.86 8.76
CA ALA A 168 3.66 4.59 10.13
C ALA A 168 2.54 4.88 11.13
N ALA A 169 1.89 6.03 11.02
CA ALA A 169 0.72 6.33 11.86
C ALA A 169 -0.42 5.31 11.65
N GLY A 170 -0.65 4.89 10.40
CA GLY A 170 -1.60 3.83 10.08
C GLY A 170 -1.22 2.47 10.67
N ALA A 171 0.08 2.14 10.67
CA ALA A 171 0.63 0.94 11.31
C ALA A 171 0.39 0.95 12.82
N ASP A 172 0.67 2.08 13.47
CA ASP A 172 0.45 2.26 14.92
C ASP A 172 -1.04 2.13 15.27
N GLN A 173 -1.92 2.74 14.47
CA GLN A 173 -3.37 2.63 14.65
C GLN A 173 -3.86 1.19 14.44
N PHE A 174 -3.35 0.49 13.43
CA PHE A 174 -3.66 -0.92 13.20
C PHE A 174 -3.18 -1.79 14.35
N SER A 175 -1.96 -1.58 14.85
CA SER A 175 -1.42 -2.27 16.02
C SER A 175 -2.30 -2.07 17.25
N ALA A 176 -2.71 -0.82 17.53
CA ALA A 176 -3.59 -0.52 18.65
C ALA A 176 -4.96 -1.19 18.51
N GLY A 177 -5.55 -1.18 17.31
CA GLY A 177 -6.81 -1.88 17.05
C GLY A 177 -6.68 -3.41 17.16
N ALA A 178 -5.53 -3.95 16.78
CA ALA A 178 -5.23 -5.36 16.92
C ALA A 178 -5.03 -5.78 18.38
N ASP A 179 -4.37 -4.97 19.21
CA ASP A 179 -4.26 -5.19 20.65
C ASP A 179 -5.64 -5.21 21.32
N GLN A 180 -6.56 -4.34 20.88
CA GLN A 180 -7.96 -4.38 21.34
C GLN A 180 -8.67 -5.67 20.94
N LEU A 181 -8.48 -6.13 19.70
CA LEU A 181 -9.04 -7.41 19.23
C LEU A 181 -8.47 -8.60 20.02
N LEU A 182 -7.16 -8.62 20.29
CA LEU A 182 -6.53 -9.64 21.13
C LEU A 182 -7.15 -9.64 22.54
N GLY A 183 -7.38 -8.46 23.13
CA GLY A 183 -8.10 -8.34 24.40
C GLY A 183 -9.52 -8.90 24.35
N PHE A 184 -10.27 -8.66 23.26
CA PHE A 184 -11.60 -9.26 23.07
C PHE A 184 -11.54 -10.78 22.87
N LEU A 185 -10.52 -11.28 22.17
CA LEU A 185 -10.31 -12.72 21.99
C LEU A 185 -9.98 -13.42 23.33
N ASP A 186 -9.15 -12.81 24.17
CA ASP A 186 -8.87 -13.30 25.52
C ASP A 186 -10.12 -13.29 26.41
N PHE A 187 -10.90 -12.21 26.35
CA PHE A 187 -12.17 -12.13 27.07
C PHE A 187 -13.16 -13.21 26.59
N ALA A 188 -13.28 -13.41 25.28
CA ALA A 188 -14.13 -14.45 24.70
C ALA A 188 -13.66 -15.84 25.12
N LYS A 189 -12.35 -16.11 25.11
CA LYS A 189 -11.76 -17.36 25.59
C LYS A 189 -12.10 -17.64 27.05
N ALA A 190 -11.95 -16.64 27.92
CA ALA A 190 -12.32 -16.75 29.33
C ALA A 190 -13.82 -17.01 29.52
N GLY A 191 -14.67 -16.29 28.77
CA GLY A 191 -16.12 -16.46 28.78
C GLY A 191 -16.56 -17.85 28.31
N SER A 192 -15.97 -18.37 27.23
CA SER A 192 -16.22 -19.73 26.74
C SER A 192 -15.82 -20.78 27.77
N ALA A 193 -14.64 -20.65 28.39
CA ALA A 193 -14.20 -21.57 29.44
C ALA A 193 -15.16 -21.56 30.65
N GLN A 194 -15.62 -20.38 31.07
CA GLN A 194 -16.60 -20.25 32.15
C GLN A 194 -17.96 -20.89 31.77
N LEU A 195 -18.41 -20.71 30.53
CA LEU A 195 -19.66 -21.28 30.03
C LEU A 195 -19.58 -22.82 29.95
N THR A 196 -18.49 -23.38 29.44
CA THR A 196 -18.24 -24.83 29.45
C THR A 196 -18.23 -25.38 30.87
N SER A 197 -17.56 -24.70 31.81
CA SER A 197 -17.56 -25.11 33.23
C SER A 197 -18.95 -25.04 33.86
N ALA A 198 -19.76 -24.03 33.51
CA ALA A 198 -21.12 -23.91 34.02
C ALA A 198 -22.05 -25.00 33.45
N ILE A 199 -21.88 -25.37 32.18
CA ILE A 199 -22.61 -26.47 31.55
C ILE A 199 -22.24 -27.82 32.20
N ALA A 200 -20.96 -28.04 32.49
CA ALA A 200 -20.53 -29.25 33.20
C ALA A 200 -21.20 -29.35 34.59
N MET A 201 -21.20 -28.27 35.36
CA MET A 201 -21.87 -28.23 36.68
C MET A 201 -23.39 -28.42 36.56
N LEU A 202 -24.01 -27.84 35.53
CA LEU A 202 -25.43 -28.01 35.25
C LEU A 202 -25.76 -29.48 34.92
N ASN A 203 -24.94 -30.15 34.12
CA ASN A 203 -25.12 -31.57 33.82
C ASN A 203 -25.00 -32.44 35.06
N ASP A 204 -23.98 -32.23 35.90
CA ASP A 204 -23.83 -32.97 37.16
C ASP A 204 -25.08 -32.81 38.05
N THR A 205 -25.64 -31.59 38.07
CA THR A 205 -26.87 -31.29 38.82
C THR A 205 -28.10 -31.96 38.18
N VAL A 206 -28.21 -31.95 36.86
CA VAL A 206 -29.28 -32.60 36.10
C VAL A 206 -29.23 -34.12 36.29
N ASP A 207 -28.07 -34.74 36.21
CA ASP A 207 -27.87 -36.18 36.43
C ASP A 207 -28.25 -36.56 37.86
N GLY A 208 -27.88 -35.75 38.86
CA GLY A 208 -28.32 -35.93 40.24
C GLY A 208 -29.85 -35.85 40.38
N ALA A 209 -30.48 -34.87 39.74
CA ALA A 209 -31.94 -34.71 39.74
C ALA A 209 -32.66 -35.85 39.00
N VAL A 210 -32.09 -36.34 37.90
CA VAL A 210 -32.57 -37.51 37.14
C VAL A 210 -32.60 -38.74 38.03
N VAL A 211 -31.52 -39.02 38.77
CA VAL A 211 -31.44 -40.17 39.67
C VAL A 211 -32.52 -40.09 40.75
N GLN A 212 -32.66 -38.93 41.38
CA GLN A 212 -33.66 -38.70 42.42
C GLN A 212 -35.09 -38.81 41.87
N ALA A 213 -35.34 -38.24 40.69
CA ALA A 213 -36.62 -38.32 40.02
C ALA A 213 -36.97 -39.76 39.59
N ASN A 214 -36.00 -40.56 39.14
CA ASN A 214 -36.23 -41.97 38.83
C ASN A 214 -36.56 -42.78 40.09
N GLN A 215 -35.85 -42.54 41.21
CA GLN A 215 -36.17 -43.17 42.50
C GLN A 215 -37.58 -42.81 42.98
N LEU A 216 -37.98 -41.54 42.83
CA LEU A 216 -39.32 -41.08 43.16
C LEU A 216 -40.37 -41.69 42.21
N ALA A 217 -40.06 -41.81 40.91
CA ALA A 217 -40.93 -42.44 39.94
C ALA A 217 -41.17 -43.92 40.27
N GLU A 218 -40.12 -44.67 40.65
CA GLU A 218 -40.24 -46.05 41.12
C GLU A 218 -41.09 -46.16 42.39
N ALA A 219 -40.90 -45.24 43.35
CA ALA A 219 -41.73 -45.20 44.54
C ALA A 219 -43.21 -44.91 44.19
N LEU A 220 -43.48 -43.99 43.26
CA LEU A 220 -44.83 -43.69 42.80
C LEU A 220 -45.46 -44.86 42.04
N ASP A 221 -44.71 -45.54 41.16
CA ASP A 221 -45.17 -46.76 40.50
C ASP A 221 -45.55 -47.85 41.52
N SER A 222 -44.79 -47.99 42.61
CA SER A 222 -45.10 -48.95 43.67
C SER A 222 -46.43 -48.66 44.39
N THR A 223 -46.90 -47.40 44.34
CA THR A 223 -48.21 -47.01 44.87
C THR A 223 -49.35 -47.20 43.87
N GLY A 224 -49.06 -47.34 42.57
CA GLY A 224 -50.05 -47.53 41.51
C GLY A 224 -51.04 -46.36 41.34
N ILE A 225 -50.65 -45.15 41.77
CA ILE A 225 -51.53 -43.98 41.78
C ILE A 225 -51.48 -43.27 40.42
N THR A 226 -52.64 -43.10 39.79
CA THR A 226 -52.80 -42.33 38.54
C THR A 226 -53.23 -40.89 38.81
N ILE A 227 -53.06 -40.02 37.81
CA ILE A 227 -53.49 -38.61 37.88
C ILE A 227 -55.00 -38.51 38.10
N ALA A 228 -55.79 -39.32 37.39
CA ALA A 228 -57.23 -39.38 37.57
C ALA A 228 -57.61 -39.78 39.00
N GLN A 229 -56.90 -40.72 39.62
CA GLN A 229 -57.15 -41.12 41.00
C GLN A 229 -56.83 -40.02 42.02
N VAL A 230 -55.75 -39.25 41.82
CA VAL A 230 -55.44 -38.09 42.67
C VAL A 230 -56.49 -36.99 42.50
N GLN A 231 -56.84 -36.63 41.26
CA GLN A 231 -57.87 -35.63 40.97
C GLN A 231 -59.24 -36.04 41.53
N GLN A 232 -59.61 -37.31 41.37
CA GLN A 232 -60.90 -37.82 41.84
C GLN A 232 -60.96 -37.92 43.36
N THR A 233 -59.86 -38.33 44.02
CA THR A 233 -59.77 -38.37 45.49
C THR A 233 -59.79 -36.95 46.07
N ALA A 234 -59.02 -36.02 45.49
CA ALA A 234 -59.00 -34.62 45.91
C ALA A 234 -60.37 -33.94 45.72
N GLY A 235 -61.05 -34.21 44.59
CA GLY A 235 -62.40 -33.71 44.32
C GLY A 235 -63.44 -34.30 45.28
N THR A 236 -63.35 -35.60 45.58
CA THR A 236 -64.26 -36.29 46.53
C THR A 236 -64.07 -35.77 47.96
N VAL A 237 -62.82 -35.61 48.41
CA VAL A 237 -62.50 -35.06 49.74
C VAL A 237 -62.93 -33.61 49.83
N SER A 238 -62.61 -32.77 48.84
CA SER A 238 -63.05 -31.36 48.83
C SER A 238 -64.58 -31.27 48.88
N SER A 239 -65.29 -32.04 48.06
CA SER A 239 -66.76 -32.04 48.01
C SER A 239 -67.39 -32.55 49.31
N GLY A 240 -66.81 -33.59 49.94
CA GLY A 240 -67.26 -34.09 51.22
C GLY A 240 -67.03 -33.09 52.36
N LEU A 241 -65.86 -32.44 52.38
CA LEU A 241 -65.55 -31.39 53.35
C LEU A 241 -66.43 -30.14 53.15
N ASP A 242 -66.76 -29.80 51.91
CA ASP A 242 -67.72 -28.74 51.58
C ASP A 242 -69.13 -29.00 52.12
N GLN A 243 -69.52 -30.26 52.22
CA GLN A 243 -70.81 -30.65 52.80
C GLN A 243 -70.76 -30.75 54.33
N ILE A 244 -69.63 -31.20 54.90
CA ILE A 244 -69.51 -31.50 56.33
C ILE A 244 -69.13 -30.25 57.15
N LEU A 245 -68.26 -29.37 56.65
CA LEU A 245 -67.80 -28.18 57.38
C LEU A 245 -68.95 -27.23 57.77
N PRO A 246 -69.95 -26.95 56.91
CA PRO A 246 -71.11 -26.14 57.30
C PRO A 246 -71.96 -26.80 58.39
N LEU A 247 -72.10 -28.13 58.35
CA LEU A 247 -72.86 -28.90 59.34
C LEU A 247 -72.16 -28.91 60.70
N LEU A 248 -70.84 -29.08 60.72
CA LEU A 248 -70.04 -29.03 61.95
C LEU A 248 -70.04 -27.64 62.59
N ARG A 249 -70.01 -26.57 61.77
CA ARG A 249 -70.12 -25.18 62.26
C ARG A 249 -71.52 -24.83 62.78
N ALA A 250 -72.56 -25.53 62.33
CA ALA A 250 -73.94 -25.32 62.78
C ALA A 250 -74.28 -25.99 64.12
N LEU A 251 -73.37 -26.81 64.68
CA LEU A 251 -73.58 -27.47 65.96
C LEU A 251 -73.53 -26.45 67.12
N PRO A 252 -74.39 -26.59 68.15
CA PRO A 252 -74.48 -25.65 69.27
C PRO A 252 -73.22 -25.60 70.16
N PHE A 253 -72.31 -26.56 69.99
CA PHE A 253 -71.01 -26.66 70.67
C PHE A 253 -69.84 -26.52 69.68
N ALA A 254 -70.05 -25.99 68.46
CA ALA A 254 -68.98 -25.77 67.47
C ALA A 254 -67.82 -24.88 67.98
N ASN A 255 -68.07 -24.04 68.99
CA ASN A 255 -67.08 -23.21 69.66
C ASN A 255 -66.35 -23.92 70.81
N ASP A 256 -66.62 -25.20 71.06
CA ASP A 256 -65.82 -26.01 71.97
C ASP A 256 -64.37 -26.08 71.43
N PRO A 257 -63.34 -25.84 72.26
CA PRO A 257 -61.95 -25.84 71.82
C PRO A 257 -61.51 -27.10 71.05
N ALA A 258 -62.03 -28.28 71.42
CA ALA A 258 -61.68 -29.52 70.75
C ALA A 258 -62.36 -29.65 69.38
N LEU A 259 -63.59 -29.17 69.24
CA LEU A 259 -64.33 -29.22 67.98
C LEU A 259 -63.87 -28.11 67.01
N ALA A 260 -63.52 -26.93 67.51
CA ALA A 260 -62.94 -25.85 66.73
C ALA A 260 -61.59 -26.25 66.10
N ASP A 261 -60.74 -26.98 66.84
CA ASP A 261 -59.49 -27.54 66.31
C ASP A 261 -59.73 -28.56 65.19
N ILE A 262 -60.75 -29.42 65.34
CA ILE A 262 -61.13 -30.39 64.30
C ILE A 262 -61.65 -29.67 63.04
N ILE A 263 -62.50 -28.66 63.19
CA ILE A 263 -63.00 -27.84 62.07
C ILE A 263 -61.82 -27.15 61.36
N GLY A 264 -60.87 -26.57 62.10
CA GLY A 264 -59.66 -25.96 61.52
C GLY A 264 -58.78 -26.95 60.75
N LYS A 265 -58.61 -28.17 61.26
CA LYS A 265 -57.85 -29.23 60.56
C LYS A 265 -58.56 -29.70 59.28
N LEU A 266 -59.88 -29.79 59.29
CA LEU A 266 -60.68 -30.15 58.11
C LEU A 266 -60.67 -29.02 57.05
N GLU A 267 -60.61 -27.76 57.47
CA GLU A 267 -60.43 -26.62 56.57
C GLU A 267 -59.05 -26.59 55.92
N ALA A 268 -58.00 -26.88 56.71
CA ALA A 268 -56.66 -27.04 56.18
C ALA A 268 -56.58 -28.21 55.18
N LEU A 269 -57.22 -29.34 55.48
CA LEU A 269 -57.29 -30.49 54.58
C LEU A 269 -58.04 -30.16 53.27
N ARG A 270 -59.12 -29.38 53.36
CA ARG A 270 -59.85 -28.88 52.18
C ARG A 270 -58.98 -27.98 51.31
N ALA A 271 -58.22 -27.07 51.91
CA ALA A 271 -57.31 -26.19 51.18
C ALA A 271 -56.20 -26.98 50.47
N VAL A 272 -55.59 -27.96 51.14
CA VAL A 272 -54.56 -28.83 50.55
C VAL A 272 -55.13 -29.67 49.40
N SER A 273 -56.35 -30.19 49.55
CA SER A 273 -57.02 -30.98 48.51
C SER A 273 -57.34 -30.14 47.26
N GLY A 274 -57.81 -28.90 47.45
CA GLY A 274 -58.04 -27.97 46.34
C GLY A 274 -56.75 -27.57 45.61
N GLN A 275 -55.66 -27.37 46.36
CA GLN A 275 -54.33 -27.05 45.80
C GLN A 275 -53.72 -28.22 45.02
N ALA A 276 -53.97 -29.47 45.44
CA ALA A 276 -53.51 -30.66 44.73
C ALA A 276 -54.20 -30.81 43.38
N GLY A 277 -55.51 -30.50 43.30
CA GLY A 277 -56.26 -30.52 42.05
C GLY A 277 -55.79 -29.48 41.03
N SER A 278 -55.54 -28.24 41.46
CA SER A 278 -55.13 -27.15 40.56
C SER A 278 -53.68 -27.26 40.07
N GLN A 279 -52.78 -27.84 40.86
CA GLN A 279 -51.38 -28.07 40.43
C GLN A 279 -51.26 -29.17 39.36
N LEU A 280 -52.21 -30.10 39.29
CA LEU A 280 -52.24 -31.14 38.26
C LEU A 280 -52.78 -30.65 36.91
N ASP A 281 -53.59 -29.58 36.90
CA ASP A 281 -54.12 -28.98 35.66
C ASP A 281 -53.03 -28.30 34.80
N GLY A 282 -51.89 -27.94 35.38
CA GLY A 282 -50.76 -27.30 34.68
C GLY A 282 -49.68 -28.25 34.16
N LEU A 283 -49.83 -29.56 34.36
CA LEU A 283 -48.80 -30.55 34.01
C LEU A 283 -48.64 -30.73 32.49
N ASP A 284 -49.70 -30.52 31.71
CA ASP A 284 -49.67 -30.72 30.25
C ASP A 284 -48.67 -29.78 29.54
N LEU A 285 -48.58 -28.54 30.03
CA LEU A 285 -47.64 -27.50 29.58
C LEU A 285 -46.19 -27.88 29.88
N LEU A 286 -45.95 -28.53 31.03
CA LEU A 286 -44.61 -28.91 31.47
C LEU A 286 -44.10 -30.17 30.75
N VAL A 287 -44.98 -31.13 30.49
CA VAL A 287 -44.65 -32.38 29.79
C VAL A 287 -44.67 -32.18 28.27
N GLY A 288 -45.32 -31.13 27.77
CA GLY A 288 -45.30 -30.72 26.35
C GLY A 288 -46.35 -31.41 25.49
N GLY A 289 -47.46 -31.85 26.09
CA GLY A 289 -48.55 -32.53 25.40
C GLY A 289 -49.68 -32.94 26.34
N ALA A 290 -50.82 -33.33 25.75
CA ALA A 290 -51.98 -33.79 26.50
C ALA A 290 -51.61 -35.04 27.32
N VAL A 291 -51.74 -34.93 28.64
CA VAL A 291 -51.48 -36.01 29.58
C VAL A 291 -52.74 -36.88 29.67
N ASP A 292 -52.64 -38.18 29.37
CA ASP A 292 -53.76 -39.10 29.55
C ASP A 292 -54.07 -39.20 31.06
N PRO A 293 -55.33 -39.03 31.51
CA PRO A 293 -55.71 -39.14 32.92
C PRO A 293 -55.35 -40.48 33.58
N ASN A 294 -55.22 -41.54 32.77
CA ASN A 294 -54.81 -42.88 33.22
C ASN A 294 -53.29 -43.05 33.26
N THR A 295 -52.52 -42.01 32.92
CA THR A 295 -51.05 -42.06 33.00
C THR A 295 -50.63 -42.12 34.47
N ASP A 296 -49.73 -43.05 34.77
CA ASP A 296 -49.10 -43.14 36.08
C ASP A 296 -48.24 -41.92 36.37
N LEU A 297 -48.23 -41.47 37.63
CA LEU A 297 -47.42 -40.33 38.05
C LEU A 297 -45.92 -40.57 37.81
N GLY A 298 -45.45 -41.81 37.98
CA GLY A 298 -44.08 -42.21 37.69
C GLY A 298 -43.72 -42.17 36.21
N ALA A 299 -44.64 -42.54 35.31
CA ALA A 299 -44.44 -42.41 33.86
C ALA A 299 -44.31 -40.94 33.43
N LEU A 300 -45.07 -40.06 34.06
CA LEU A 300 -45.03 -38.63 33.78
C LEU A 300 -43.73 -37.99 34.27
N LEU A 301 -43.27 -38.37 35.47
CA LEU A 301 -41.99 -37.93 36.00
C LEU A 301 -40.82 -38.39 35.11
N ARG A 302 -40.85 -39.63 34.62
CA ARG A 302 -39.89 -40.15 33.63
C ARG A 302 -39.90 -39.37 32.31
N THR A 303 -41.07 -38.91 31.87
CA THR A 303 -41.19 -38.08 30.65
C THR A 303 -40.52 -36.72 30.83
N VAL A 304 -40.73 -36.06 31.98
CA VAL A 304 -40.05 -34.79 32.32
C VAL A 304 -38.53 -34.99 32.40
N VAL A 305 -38.08 -36.07 33.04
CA VAL A 305 -36.66 -36.46 33.13
C VAL A 305 -36.05 -36.64 31.74
N GLY A 306 -36.73 -37.33 30.82
CA GLY A 306 -36.26 -37.51 29.44
C GLY A 306 -36.13 -36.20 28.66
N ARG A 307 -37.01 -35.21 28.90
CA ARG A 307 -36.88 -33.86 28.31
C ARG A 307 -35.70 -33.09 28.90
N LEU A 308 -35.50 -33.18 30.22
CA LEU A 308 -34.37 -32.55 30.91
C LEU A 308 -33.03 -33.11 30.40
N GLN A 309 -32.93 -34.43 30.22
CA GLN A 309 -31.77 -35.08 29.62
C GLN A 309 -31.56 -34.65 28.16
N SER A 310 -32.62 -34.52 27.37
CA SER A 310 -32.51 -34.05 25.98
C SER A 310 -32.00 -32.61 25.90
N ALA A 311 -32.45 -31.73 26.80
CA ALA A 311 -31.96 -30.35 26.90
C ALA A 311 -30.49 -30.30 27.35
N SER A 312 -30.10 -31.16 28.31
CA SER A 312 -28.71 -31.33 28.74
C SER A 312 -27.81 -31.81 27.59
N ALA A 313 -28.27 -32.75 26.76
CA ALA A 313 -27.54 -33.20 25.58
C ALA A 313 -27.30 -32.07 24.56
N GLN A 314 -28.32 -31.24 24.28
CA GLN A 314 -28.18 -30.07 23.40
C GLN A 314 -27.21 -29.02 23.97
N LEU A 315 -27.24 -28.80 25.29
CA LEU A 315 -26.27 -27.93 25.97
C LEU A 315 -24.85 -28.47 25.85
N ASN A 316 -24.65 -29.79 25.92
CA ASN A 316 -23.34 -30.42 25.70
C ASN A 316 -22.82 -30.23 24.28
N GLU A 317 -23.66 -30.40 23.26
CA GLU A 317 -23.26 -30.10 21.87
C GLU A 317 -22.82 -28.64 21.73
N GLY A 318 -23.53 -27.71 22.38
CA GLY A 318 -23.13 -26.29 22.44
C GLY A 318 -21.81 -26.05 23.18
N ALA A 319 -21.55 -26.79 24.26
CA ALA A 319 -20.29 -26.71 25.00
C ALA A 319 -19.10 -27.23 24.20
N GLU A 320 -19.28 -28.31 23.45
CA GLU A 320 -18.25 -28.90 22.57
C GLU A 320 -17.89 -27.95 21.42
N LEU A 321 -18.89 -27.28 20.82
CA LEU A 321 -18.68 -26.19 19.87
C LEU A 321 -17.90 -25.02 20.48
N ALA A 322 -18.19 -24.66 21.74
CA ALA A 322 -17.50 -23.59 22.45
C ALA A 322 -16.04 -23.96 22.81
N GLU A 323 -15.71 -25.24 22.94
CA GLU A 323 -14.37 -25.74 23.25
C GLU A 323 -13.37 -25.50 22.12
N GLY A 324 -13.85 -25.35 20.88
CA GLY A 324 -13.03 -25.00 19.71
C GLY A 324 -12.63 -23.51 19.64
N LEU A 325 -13.38 -22.62 20.30
CA LEU A 325 -13.17 -21.17 20.24
C LEU A 325 -11.80 -20.71 20.79
N PRO A 326 -11.30 -21.22 21.94
CA PRO A 326 -9.98 -20.87 22.44
C PRO A 326 -8.85 -21.12 21.44
N ARG A 327 -8.87 -22.26 20.74
CA ARG A 327 -7.86 -22.60 19.72
C ARG A 327 -7.94 -21.65 18.53
N LEU A 328 -9.15 -21.31 18.09
CA LEU A 328 -9.35 -20.39 16.98
C LEU A 328 -8.89 -18.97 17.35
N ALA A 329 -9.14 -18.54 18.58
CA ALA A 329 -8.67 -17.28 19.14
C ALA A 329 -7.13 -17.23 19.25
N GLU A 330 -6.48 -18.31 19.69
CA GLU A 330 -5.01 -18.40 19.73
C GLU A 330 -4.38 -18.33 18.34
N GLN A 331 -4.92 -19.09 17.37
CA GLN A 331 -4.42 -19.08 16.00
C GLN A 331 -4.63 -17.73 15.31
N GLY A 332 -5.84 -17.16 15.43
CA GLY A 332 -6.15 -15.84 14.88
C GLY A 332 -5.32 -14.74 15.54
N GLY A 333 -5.11 -14.83 16.86
CA GLY A 333 -4.27 -13.89 17.59
C GLY A 333 -2.80 -13.95 17.18
N ALA A 334 -2.23 -15.15 17.04
CA ALA A 334 -0.85 -15.32 16.57
C ALA A 334 -0.66 -14.77 15.14
N GLN A 335 -1.59 -15.06 14.23
CA GLN A 335 -1.56 -14.53 12.86
C GLN A 335 -1.64 -13.00 12.83
N LEU A 336 -2.46 -12.41 13.71
CA LEU A 336 -2.59 -10.96 13.83
C LEU A 336 -1.30 -10.32 14.33
N VAL A 337 -0.67 -10.88 15.36
CA VAL A 337 0.63 -10.42 15.88
C VAL A 337 1.72 -10.49 14.80
N ASP A 338 1.79 -11.60 14.06
CA ASP A 338 2.73 -11.74 12.95
C ASP A 338 2.51 -10.69 11.86
N ALA A 339 1.25 -10.43 11.49
CA ALA A 339 0.90 -9.41 10.50
C ALA A 339 1.30 -8.00 10.94
N ILE A 340 1.09 -7.65 12.23
CA ILE A 340 1.56 -6.38 12.81
C ILE A 340 3.09 -6.30 12.71
N GLY A 341 3.80 -7.37 13.10
CA GLY A 341 5.25 -7.41 13.04
C GLY A 341 5.80 -7.17 11.63
N GLN A 342 5.20 -7.81 10.62
CA GLN A 342 5.57 -7.61 9.22
C GLN A 342 5.27 -6.19 8.72
N LEU A 343 4.11 -5.64 9.08
CA LEU A 343 3.69 -4.30 8.67
C LEU A 343 4.60 -3.23 9.28
N THR A 344 4.82 -3.28 10.59
CA THR A 344 5.71 -2.34 11.31
C THR A 344 7.16 -2.45 10.84
N GLY A 345 7.64 -3.68 10.60
CA GLY A 345 8.96 -3.92 10.03
C GLY A 345 9.11 -3.32 8.63
N GLY A 346 8.13 -3.54 7.76
CA GLY A 346 8.09 -3.00 6.40
C GLY A 346 8.09 -1.46 6.38
N VAL A 347 7.29 -0.82 7.24
CA VAL A 347 7.26 0.64 7.36
C VAL A 347 8.59 1.20 7.86
N THR A 348 9.21 0.55 8.86
CA THR A 348 10.53 0.95 9.35
C THR A 348 11.58 0.89 8.23
N GLN A 349 11.53 -0.15 7.40
CA GLN A 349 12.42 -0.28 6.25
C GLN A 349 12.18 0.82 5.20
N LEU A 350 10.92 1.17 4.92
CA LEU A 350 10.57 2.29 4.05
C LEU A 350 11.08 3.63 4.60
N GLN A 351 10.97 3.87 5.92
CA GLN A 351 11.51 5.07 6.57
C GLN A 351 13.02 5.17 6.39
N GLN A 352 13.75 4.07 6.54
CA GLN A 352 15.19 4.03 6.33
C GLN A 352 15.56 4.33 4.87
N ILE A 353 14.83 3.77 3.90
CA ILE A 353 15.05 4.03 2.47
C ILE A 353 14.81 5.52 2.17
N VAL A 354 13.73 6.11 2.67
CA VAL A 354 13.45 7.53 2.46
C VAL A 354 14.50 8.44 3.10
N THR A 355 14.94 8.13 4.32
CA THR A 355 16.03 8.87 4.98
C THR A 355 17.33 8.80 4.17
N ASN A 356 17.68 7.63 3.65
CA ASN A 356 18.84 7.45 2.79
C ASN A 356 18.70 8.24 1.48
N LEU A 357 17.53 8.18 0.82
CA LEU A 357 17.23 8.95 -0.38
C LEU A 357 17.37 10.46 -0.15
N ASN A 358 16.81 10.98 0.95
CA ASN A 358 16.94 12.39 1.32
C ASN A 358 18.40 12.78 1.58
N THR A 359 19.16 11.93 2.28
CA THR A 359 20.58 12.16 2.56
C THR A 359 21.41 12.17 1.28
N GLN A 360 21.22 11.20 0.40
CA GLN A 360 21.94 11.12 -0.88
C GLN A 360 21.55 12.27 -1.82
N THR A 361 20.27 12.65 -1.86
CA THR A 361 19.80 13.80 -2.64
C THR A 361 20.40 15.10 -2.12
N GLY A 362 20.49 15.27 -0.79
CA GLY A 362 21.18 16.40 -0.17
C GLY A 362 22.66 16.45 -0.56
N LYS A 363 23.38 15.32 -0.44
CA LYS A 363 24.78 15.22 -0.89
C LYS A 363 24.94 15.53 -2.38
N ALA A 364 24.01 15.10 -3.24
CA ALA A 364 24.05 15.38 -4.66
C ALA A 364 23.81 16.88 -4.96
N MET A 365 22.90 17.53 -4.24
CA MET A 365 22.69 18.98 -4.31
C MET A 365 23.92 19.76 -3.83
N ASP A 366 24.56 19.31 -2.76
CA ASP A 366 25.79 19.92 -2.24
C ASP A 366 27.00 19.70 -3.16
N ALA A 367 27.00 18.60 -3.92
CA ALA A 367 28.03 18.28 -4.89
C ALA A 367 27.85 18.99 -6.24
N LEU A 368 26.66 19.53 -6.53
CA LEU A 368 26.52 20.45 -7.66
C LEU A 368 27.45 21.65 -7.43
N PRO A 369 28.11 22.20 -8.47
CA PRO A 369 29.04 23.32 -8.31
C PRO A 369 28.36 24.56 -7.72
N VAL A 370 28.37 24.70 -6.39
CA VAL A 370 27.97 25.91 -5.70
C VAL A 370 29.18 26.80 -5.62
N ARG A 371 29.48 27.55 -6.70
CA ARG A 371 30.42 28.68 -6.77
C ARG A 371 31.53 28.68 -5.68
N SER A 372 32.22 27.57 -5.49
CA SER A 372 33.29 27.49 -4.50
C SER A 372 34.52 28.05 -5.19
N THR A 373 35.28 28.90 -4.51
CA THR A 373 36.39 29.66 -5.10
C THR A 373 37.44 28.75 -5.75
N THR A 374 37.61 27.53 -5.25
CA THR A 374 38.53 26.52 -5.79
C THR A 374 38.00 25.84 -7.06
N GLN A 375 36.70 25.54 -7.15
CA GLN A 375 36.07 25.07 -8.40
C GLN A 375 35.95 26.20 -9.41
N GLN A 376 35.73 27.44 -8.98
CA GLN A 376 35.80 28.61 -9.86
C GLN A 376 37.16 28.75 -10.52
N SER A 377 38.27 28.45 -9.84
CA SER A 377 39.60 28.47 -10.47
C SER A 377 39.81 27.32 -11.45
N ALA A 378 39.34 26.11 -11.16
CA ALA A 378 39.45 24.96 -12.07
C ALA A 378 38.52 25.11 -13.30
N ILE A 379 37.29 25.57 -13.09
CA ILE A 379 36.35 25.94 -14.13
C ILE A 379 36.89 27.16 -14.89
N ALA A 380 37.42 28.19 -14.23
CA ALA A 380 38.05 29.31 -14.93
C ALA A 380 39.26 28.88 -15.76
N LEU A 381 40.11 27.96 -15.30
CA LEU A 381 41.20 27.41 -16.11
C LEU A 381 40.67 26.61 -17.31
N ALA A 382 39.70 25.71 -17.09
CA ALA A 382 39.08 24.92 -18.15
C ALA A 382 38.27 25.78 -19.14
N LEU A 383 37.74 26.93 -18.70
CA LEU A 383 37.05 27.90 -19.54
C LEU A 383 38.01 28.88 -20.23
N THR A 384 39.21 29.09 -19.67
CA THR A 384 40.27 29.90 -20.28
C THR A 384 40.95 29.14 -21.43
N ASP A 385 41.01 27.80 -21.34
CA ASP A 385 41.56 26.94 -22.40
C ASP A 385 40.75 25.63 -22.59
N PRO A 386 39.50 25.72 -23.11
CA PRO A 386 38.57 24.58 -23.20
C PRO A 386 38.94 23.56 -24.27
N VAL A 387 39.94 23.86 -25.08
CA VAL A 387 40.29 23.12 -26.29
C VAL A 387 41.77 22.84 -26.29
N GLU A 388 42.16 21.61 -26.56
CA GLU A 388 43.54 21.27 -26.88
C GLU A 388 43.72 21.35 -28.39
N ILE A 389 44.71 22.13 -28.85
CA ILE A 389 45.01 22.26 -30.28
C ILE A 389 46.12 21.29 -30.65
N VAL A 390 45.82 20.36 -31.56
CA VAL A 390 46.80 19.44 -32.14
C VAL A 390 47.11 19.91 -33.56
N ARG A 391 48.38 20.18 -33.84
CA ARG A 391 48.87 20.52 -35.20
C ARG A 391 49.42 19.27 -35.85
N GLU A 392 48.97 18.98 -37.07
CA GLU A 392 49.45 17.86 -37.89
C GLU A 392 50.62 18.24 -38.77
#